data_AF-A0A2S0MNF6-F1
#
_entry.id   AF-A0A2S0MNF6-F1
#
_cell.length_a   1.000
_cell.length_b   1.000
_cell.length_c   1.000
_cell.angle_alpha   90.00
_cell.angle_beta   90.00
_cell.angle_gamma   90.00
#
_symmetry.space_group_name_H-M   'P 1'
#
loop_
_entity.id
_entity.type
_entity.pdbx_description
1 polymer ?
#
loop_
_entity_poly.entity_id
_entity_poly.type
_entity_poly.pdbx_seq_one_letter_code
_entity_poly.pdbx_strand_id
1 'polypeptide(L)'
;MLSALVRKLRIFNIQKREKPNFSDLVYRVGMDIEHKERLARIGDISPEAVRARLLAARSSVGMKQQDVAKAVGLKKSTFNSQEMRGAPSAITMRYYHRQHRIDFNFILHGDFAQLPQDVQERLFAELAASTE
;
A
#
# COMPACT_ATOMS: atom_id res chain seq x y z
N MET A 1 -28.97 -15.75 49.24
CA MET A 1 -29.37 -15.34 47.87
C MET A 1 -28.34 -14.50 47.11
N LEU A 2 -27.40 -13.79 47.77
CA LEU A 2 -26.39 -12.96 47.07
C LEU A 2 -25.24 -13.75 46.37
N SER A 3 -24.95 -14.99 46.73
CA SER A 3 -23.77 -15.72 46.19
C SER A 3 -23.98 -16.29 44.78
N ALA A 4 -25.22 -16.56 44.38
CA ALA A 4 -25.54 -17.08 43.05
C ALA A 4 -25.46 -16.00 41.96
N LEU A 5 -25.76 -14.75 42.30
CA LEU A 5 -25.73 -13.62 41.37
C LEU A 5 -24.30 -13.18 41.03
N VAL A 6 -23.40 -13.16 42.03
CA VAL A 6 -21.99 -12.76 41.85
C VAL A 6 -21.20 -13.79 41.02
N ARG A 7 -21.53 -15.09 41.10
CA ARG A 7 -20.94 -16.12 40.24
C ARG A 7 -21.42 -16.05 38.78
N LYS A 8 -22.67 -15.64 38.53
CA LYS A 8 -23.19 -15.45 37.16
C LYS A 8 -22.60 -14.21 36.47
N LEU A 9 -22.29 -13.14 37.21
CA LEU A 9 -21.67 -11.94 36.65
C LEU A 9 -20.18 -12.07 36.32
N ARG A 10 -19.45 -13.03 36.92
CA ARG A 10 -18.03 -13.27 36.60
C ARG A 10 -17.80 -14.13 35.35
N ILE A 11 -18.80 -14.87 34.91
CA ILE A 11 -18.72 -15.76 33.73
C ILE A 11 -19.19 -15.02 32.47
N PHE A 12 -19.97 -13.96 32.59
CA PHE A 12 -20.51 -13.23 31.44
C PHE A 12 -19.50 -12.31 30.72
N ASN A 13 -18.28 -12.15 31.23
CA ASN A 13 -17.31 -11.19 30.68
C ASN A 13 -16.02 -11.83 30.13
N ILE A 14 -16.07 -13.11 29.78
CA ILE A 14 -14.94 -13.81 29.15
C ILE A 14 -15.47 -14.56 27.92
N GLN A 15 -15.07 -14.09 26.73
CA GLN A 15 -15.10 -14.77 25.42
C GLN A 15 -16.37 -14.63 24.54
N LYS A 16 -16.70 -13.39 24.17
CA LYS A 16 -16.78 -13.07 22.73
C LYS A 16 -15.48 -12.36 22.32
N ARG A 17 -14.37 -13.10 22.33
CA ARG A 17 -13.24 -12.68 21.51
C ARG A 17 -13.60 -13.14 20.12
N GLU A 18 -14.16 -12.26 19.31
CA GLU A 18 -14.15 -12.46 17.87
C GLU A 18 -12.72 -12.86 17.49
N LYS A 19 -12.59 -14.03 16.85
CA LYS A 19 -11.29 -14.39 16.29
C LYS A 19 -10.94 -13.25 15.34
N PRO A 20 -9.77 -12.61 15.50
CA PRO A 20 -9.39 -11.55 14.58
C PRO A 20 -9.49 -12.11 13.17
N ASN A 21 -10.09 -11.34 12.26
CA ASN A 21 -10.07 -11.70 10.85
C ASN A 21 -8.61 -11.93 10.45
N PHE A 22 -8.34 -12.90 9.59
CA PHE A 22 -6.97 -13.12 9.10
C PHE A 22 -6.39 -11.83 8.51
N SER A 23 -7.22 -11.01 7.85
CA SER A 23 -6.83 -9.66 7.43
C SER A 23 -6.41 -8.79 8.61
N ASP A 24 -7.19 -8.76 9.70
CA ASP A 24 -6.89 -7.97 10.90
C ASP A 24 -5.63 -8.44 11.62
N LEU A 25 -5.32 -9.75 11.56
CA LEU A 25 -4.10 -10.30 12.12
C LEU A 25 -2.87 -9.96 11.25
N VAL A 26 -3.02 -9.93 9.93
CA VAL A 26 -2.02 -9.44 8.97
C VAL A 26 -1.81 -7.92 9.10
N TYR A 27 -2.83 -7.15 9.48
CA TYR A 27 -2.67 -5.73 9.81
C TYR A 27 -2.00 -5.48 11.17
N ARG A 28 -2.18 -6.39 12.14
CA ARG A 28 -1.62 -6.24 13.51
C ARG A 28 -0.23 -6.84 13.69
N VAL A 29 0.17 -7.76 12.83
CA VAL A 29 1.54 -8.25 12.69
C VAL A 29 2.07 -7.60 11.43
N GLY A 30 2.81 -6.49 11.55
CA GLY A 30 3.34 -5.79 10.37
C GLY A 30 3.92 -6.76 9.36
N MET A 31 3.57 -6.60 8.07
CA MET A 31 4.00 -7.50 6.99
C MET A 31 5.48 -7.82 7.13
N ASP A 32 5.81 -9.11 7.12
CA ASP A 32 7.21 -9.53 7.12
C ASP A 32 7.94 -9.00 5.89
N ILE A 33 9.26 -8.88 6.01
CA ILE A 33 10.11 -8.28 4.97
C ILE A 33 10.01 -9.07 3.66
N GLU A 34 9.99 -10.41 3.72
CA GLU A 34 9.91 -11.25 2.52
C GLU A 34 8.59 -11.04 1.76
N HIS A 35 7.49 -10.84 2.47
CA HIS A 35 6.19 -10.55 1.88
C HIS A 35 6.18 -9.18 1.20
N LYS A 36 6.78 -8.17 1.84
CA LYS A 36 6.98 -6.85 1.23
C LYS A 36 7.85 -6.93 -0.03
N GLU A 37 8.94 -7.68 0.01
CA GLU A 37 9.82 -7.89 -1.16
C GLU A 37 9.07 -8.51 -2.34
N ARG A 38 8.23 -9.53 -2.07
CA ARG A 38 7.38 -10.16 -3.10
C ARG A 38 6.35 -9.18 -3.67
N LEU A 39 5.65 -8.44 -2.82
CA LEU A 39 4.65 -7.45 -3.25
C LEU A 39 5.27 -6.33 -4.08
N ALA A 40 6.42 -5.82 -3.65
CA ALA A 40 7.15 -4.77 -4.35
C ALA A 40 7.87 -5.27 -5.60
N ARG A 41 8.02 -6.59 -5.77
CA ARG A 41 8.80 -7.23 -6.84
C ARG A 41 10.22 -6.64 -6.89
N ILE A 42 10.90 -6.67 -5.75
CA ILE A 42 12.20 -6.03 -5.60
C ILE A 42 13.20 -6.54 -6.66
N GLY A 43 13.91 -5.62 -7.30
CA GLY A 43 14.85 -5.88 -8.40
C GLY A 43 14.21 -6.09 -9.79
N ASP A 44 12.89 -6.36 -9.87
CA ASP A 44 12.21 -6.56 -11.15
C ASP A 44 11.88 -5.22 -11.81
N ILE A 45 12.65 -4.88 -12.86
CA ILE A 45 12.50 -3.65 -13.64
C ILE A 45 11.59 -3.81 -14.86
N SER A 46 10.86 -4.93 -14.98
CA SER A 46 9.92 -5.13 -16.08
C SER A 46 8.84 -4.04 -16.10
N PRO A 47 8.34 -3.68 -17.30
CA PRO A 47 7.19 -2.78 -17.44
C PRO A 47 6.00 -3.17 -16.54
N GLU A 48 5.74 -4.46 -16.37
CA GLU A 48 4.65 -4.98 -15.57
C GLU A 48 4.86 -4.69 -14.07
N ALA A 49 6.08 -4.90 -13.56
CA ALA A 49 6.42 -4.60 -12.17
C ALA A 49 6.40 -3.08 -11.90
N VAL A 50 6.94 -2.27 -12.81
CA VAL A 50 6.90 -0.80 -12.68
C VAL A 50 5.45 -0.30 -12.73
N ARG A 51 4.62 -0.85 -13.62
CA ARG A 51 3.18 -0.53 -13.69
C ARG A 51 2.48 -0.82 -12.37
N ALA A 52 2.68 -2.00 -11.78
CA ALA A 52 2.06 -2.35 -10.50
C ALA A 52 2.40 -1.32 -9.41
N ARG A 53 3.67 -0.91 -9.34
CA ARG A 53 4.14 0.08 -8.36
C ARG A 53 3.66 1.50 -8.65
N LEU A 54 3.50 1.89 -9.91
CA LEU A 54 2.88 3.17 -10.27
C LEU A 54 1.39 3.23 -9.88
N LEU A 55 0.66 2.14 -10.09
CA LEU A 55 -0.73 2.03 -9.69
C LEU A 55 -0.88 2.11 -8.16
N ALA A 56 -0.01 1.41 -7.43
CA ALA A 56 0.03 1.50 -5.97
C ALA A 56 0.40 2.91 -5.50
N ALA A 57 1.41 3.54 -6.10
CA ALA A 57 1.81 4.91 -5.77
C ALA A 57 0.64 5.89 -5.95
N ARG A 58 -0.08 5.81 -7.08
CA ARG A 58 -1.24 6.66 -7.35
C ARG A 58 -2.38 6.42 -6.37
N SER A 59 -2.71 5.16 -6.12
CA SER A 59 -3.86 4.78 -5.28
C SER A 59 -3.60 5.09 -3.80
N SER A 60 -2.35 4.92 -3.34
CA SER A 60 -1.93 5.21 -1.96
C SER A 60 -2.04 6.69 -1.57
N VAL A 61 -2.09 7.58 -2.56
CA VAL A 61 -2.29 9.03 -2.37
C VAL A 61 -3.72 9.47 -2.72
N GLY A 62 -4.63 8.53 -2.98
CA GLY A 62 -6.04 8.77 -3.23
C GLY A 62 -6.35 9.50 -4.54
N MET A 63 -5.44 9.48 -5.52
CA MET A 63 -5.58 10.25 -6.76
C MET A 63 -6.09 9.42 -7.93
N LYS A 64 -6.88 10.06 -8.80
CA LYS A 64 -7.21 9.52 -10.13
C LYS A 64 -6.10 9.88 -11.12
N GLN A 65 -6.04 9.17 -12.25
CA GLN A 65 -5.08 9.47 -13.32
C GLN A 65 -5.14 10.92 -13.79
N GLN A 66 -6.34 11.52 -13.83
CA GLN A 66 -6.52 12.91 -14.25
C GLN A 66 -5.90 13.90 -13.25
N ASP A 67 -5.95 13.58 -11.96
CA ASP A 67 -5.42 14.46 -10.91
C ASP A 67 -3.90 14.52 -11.00
N VAL A 68 -3.25 13.36 -11.13
CA VAL A 68 -1.80 13.28 -11.31
C VAL A 68 -1.39 13.95 -12.61
N ALA A 69 -2.07 13.66 -13.73
CA ALA A 69 -1.78 14.28 -15.02
C ALA A 69 -1.83 15.82 -14.94
N LYS A 70 -2.87 16.37 -14.29
CA LYS A 70 -2.99 17.82 -14.06
C LYS A 70 -1.83 18.35 -13.22
N ALA A 71 -1.47 17.65 -12.13
CA ALA A 71 -0.41 18.07 -11.23
C ALA A 71 0.98 18.10 -11.89
N VAL A 72 1.21 17.24 -12.90
CA VAL A 72 2.47 17.18 -13.65
C VAL A 72 2.41 17.88 -15.02
N GLY A 73 1.31 18.58 -15.34
CA GLY A 73 1.17 19.31 -16.60
C GLY A 73 1.06 18.43 -17.85
N LEU A 74 0.52 17.22 -17.72
CA LEU A 74 0.34 16.26 -18.81
C LEU A 74 -1.14 16.12 -19.21
N LYS A 75 -1.37 15.66 -20.45
CA LYS A 75 -2.69 15.13 -20.84
C LYS A 75 -2.97 13.83 -20.08
N LYS A 76 -4.23 13.58 -19.70
CA LYS A 76 -4.65 12.32 -19.06
C LYS A 76 -4.19 11.09 -19.83
N SER A 77 -4.32 11.09 -21.17
CA SER A 77 -3.90 9.97 -22.02
C SER A 77 -2.39 9.72 -21.97
N THR A 78 -1.57 10.77 -21.84
CA THR A 78 -0.12 10.65 -21.68
C THR A 78 0.23 9.99 -20.35
N PHE A 79 -0.39 10.41 -19.25
CA PHE A 79 -0.18 9.77 -17.95
C PHE A 79 -0.67 8.31 -17.94
N ASN A 80 -1.85 8.04 -18.52
CA ASN A 80 -2.36 6.68 -18.68
C ASN A 80 -1.38 5.79 -19.47
N SER A 81 -0.75 6.31 -20.52
CA SER A 81 0.28 5.57 -21.28
C SER A 81 1.50 5.23 -20.42
N GLN A 82 1.94 6.15 -19.54
CA GLN A 82 3.03 5.88 -18.61
C GLN A 82 2.69 4.74 -17.63
N GLU A 83 1.49 4.75 -17.05
CA GLU A 83 1.05 3.66 -16.18
C GLU A 83 0.92 2.34 -16.95
N MET A 84 0.23 2.33 -18.09
CA MET A 84 -0.02 1.12 -18.86
C MET A 84 1.24 0.46 -19.40
N ARG A 85 2.27 1.26 -19.72
CA ARG A 85 3.55 0.77 -20.23
C ARG A 85 4.60 0.58 -19.13
N GLY A 86 4.29 0.87 -17.86
CA GLY A 86 5.31 0.87 -16.80
C GLY A 86 6.50 1.78 -17.11
N ALA A 87 6.26 2.91 -17.77
CA ALA A 87 7.31 3.79 -18.27
C ALA A 87 7.06 5.23 -17.79
N PRO A 88 7.25 5.51 -16.48
CA PRO A 88 7.02 6.84 -15.93
C PRO A 88 8.09 7.82 -16.41
N SER A 89 7.69 9.05 -16.70
CA SER A 89 8.66 10.10 -17.00
C SER A 89 9.37 10.58 -15.73
N ALA A 90 10.55 11.17 -15.90
CA ALA A 90 11.29 11.78 -14.79
C ALA A 90 10.48 12.87 -14.05
N ILE A 91 9.59 13.58 -14.74
CA ILE A 91 8.71 14.59 -14.14
C ILE A 91 7.68 13.90 -13.23
N THR A 92 7.05 12.81 -13.68
CA THR A 92 6.11 12.03 -12.89
C THR A 92 6.76 11.45 -11.64
N MET A 93 7.95 10.83 -11.77
CA MET A 93 8.68 10.29 -10.62
C MET A 93 9.08 11.40 -9.64
N ARG A 94 9.55 12.55 -10.15
CA ARG A 94 9.88 13.71 -9.32
C ARG A 94 8.68 14.25 -8.55
N TYR A 95 7.50 14.25 -9.16
CA TYR A 95 6.27 14.63 -8.49
C TYR A 95 5.96 13.71 -7.31
N TYR A 96 5.97 12.39 -7.51
CA TYR A 96 5.78 11.42 -6.43
C TYR A 96 6.80 11.55 -5.32
N HIS A 97 8.09 11.74 -5.65
CA HIS A 97 9.13 11.93 -4.64
C HIS A 97 8.92 13.22 -3.84
N ARG A 98 8.71 14.36 -4.52
CA ARG A 98 8.66 15.66 -3.83
C ARG A 98 7.36 15.92 -3.07
N GLN A 99 6.23 15.45 -3.61
CA GLN A 99 4.92 15.71 -3.02
C GLN A 99 4.48 14.59 -2.08
N HIS A 100 4.95 13.35 -2.32
CA HIS A 100 4.44 12.16 -1.63
C HIS A 100 5.54 11.31 -1.00
N ARG A 101 6.82 11.71 -1.07
CA ARG A 101 7.96 10.98 -0.51
C ARG A 101 8.10 9.54 -1.03
N ILE A 102 7.52 9.24 -2.19
CA ILE A 102 7.68 7.96 -2.89
C ILE A 102 8.86 8.11 -3.83
N ASP A 103 9.96 7.46 -3.48
CA ASP A 103 11.22 7.61 -4.20
C ASP A 103 11.25 6.86 -5.55
N PHE A 104 12.32 7.12 -6.32
CA PHE A 104 12.47 6.56 -7.66
C PHE A 104 12.90 5.09 -7.61
N ASN A 105 13.64 4.69 -6.57
CA ASN A 105 14.09 3.32 -6.38
C ASN A 105 12.91 2.41 -6.09
N PHE A 106 11.91 2.86 -5.33
CA PHE A 106 10.66 2.16 -5.18
C PHE A 106 9.95 2.02 -6.52
N ILE A 107 9.74 3.12 -7.26
CA ILE A 107 9.00 3.08 -8.53
C ILE A 107 9.68 2.20 -9.59
N LEU A 108 11.02 2.21 -9.67
CA LEU A 108 11.79 1.53 -10.72
C LEU A 108 12.31 0.15 -10.30
N HIS A 109 12.79 0.00 -9.07
CA HIS A 109 13.39 -1.25 -8.53
C HIS A 109 12.62 -1.92 -7.38
N GLY A 110 11.64 -1.26 -6.77
CA GLY A 110 10.83 -1.84 -5.70
C GLY A 110 11.54 -1.78 -4.35
N ASP A 111 12.65 -1.04 -4.26
CA ASP A 111 13.35 -0.79 -3.01
C ASP A 111 12.53 0.18 -2.16
N PHE A 112 12.17 -0.25 -0.95
CA PHE A 112 11.35 0.49 -0.01
C PHE A 112 12.09 0.82 1.29
N ALA A 113 13.37 0.41 1.45
CA ALA A 113 14.09 0.54 2.70
C ALA A 113 14.27 1.99 3.15
N GLN A 114 14.37 2.91 2.18
CA GLN A 114 14.53 4.35 2.42
C GLN A 114 13.19 5.10 2.60
N LEU A 115 12.06 4.43 2.35
CA LEU A 115 10.75 5.06 2.45
C LEU A 115 10.35 5.24 3.92
N PRO A 116 9.71 6.37 4.26
CA PRO A 116 9.09 6.55 5.56
C PRO A 116 8.08 5.45 5.87
N GLN A 117 7.96 5.07 7.14
CA GLN A 117 7.10 3.97 7.58
C GLN A 117 5.63 4.18 7.17
N ASP A 118 5.10 5.40 7.33
CA ASP A 118 3.73 5.76 6.91
C ASP A 118 3.53 5.64 5.40
N VAL A 119 4.57 5.92 4.62
CA VAL A 119 4.57 5.77 3.15
C VAL A 119 4.59 4.30 2.76
N GLN A 120 5.37 3.47 3.46
CA GLN A 120 5.37 2.03 3.24
C GLN A 120 4.00 1.43 3.55
N GLU A 121 3.39 1.77 4.69
CA GLU A 121 2.10 1.22 5.11
C GLU A 121 1.02 1.40 4.03
N ARG A 122 0.85 2.62 3.51
CA ARG A 122 -0.12 2.89 2.46
C ARG A 122 0.23 2.24 1.12
N LEU A 123 1.51 2.19 0.73
CA LEU A 123 1.92 1.56 -0.54
C LEU A 123 1.67 0.06 -0.52
N PHE A 124 2.02 -0.60 0.58
CA PHE A 124 1.88 -2.05 0.71
C PHE A 124 0.42 -2.47 0.90
N ALA A 125 -0.43 -1.63 1.50
CA ALA A 125 -1.87 -1.85 1.51
C ALA A 125 -2.43 -1.93 0.06
N GLU A 126 -2.04 -0.99 -0.81
CA GLU A 126 -2.47 -0.97 -2.21
C GLU A 126 -1.88 -2.11 -3.05
N LEU A 127 -0.61 -2.46 -2.82
CA LEU A 127 0.02 -3.60 -3.49
C LEU A 127 -0.67 -4.93 -3.14
N ALA A 128 -0.99 -5.14 -1.86
CA ALA A 128 -1.68 -6.35 -1.41
C ALA A 128 -3.11 -6.43 -2.00
N ALA A 129 -3.86 -5.33 -1.97
CA ALA A 129 -5.21 -5.27 -2.54
C ALA A 129 -5.25 -5.49 -4.07
N SER A 130 -4.13 -5.29 -4.76
CA SER A 130 -4.03 -5.50 -6.22
C SER A 130 -3.66 -6.94 -6.61
N THR A 131 -3.39 -7.82 -5.63
CA THR A 131 -3.01 -9.23 -5.85
C THR A 131 -4.16 -10.23 -5.64
N GLU A 132 -5.30 -9.76 -5.13
CA GLU A 132 -6.56 -10.52 -4.99
C GLU A 132 -7.44 -10.38 -6.24
#